data_AF-A0A0D3JFV1-F1
#
_entry.id   AF-A0A0D3JFV1-F1
#
_cell.length_a   1.000
_cell.length_b   1.000
_cell.length_c   1.000
_cell.angle_alpha   90.00
_cell.angle_beta   90.00
_cell.angle_gamma   90.00
#
_symmetry.space_group_name_H-M   'P 1'
#
loop_
_entity.id
_entity.type
_entity.pdbx_description
1 polymer ?
#
loop_
_entity_poly.entity_id
_entity_poly.type
_entity_poly.pdbx_seq_one_letter_code
_entity_poly.pdbx_strand_id
1 'polypeptide(L)'
;ADDDVQMIRPSGNPLSKAEWATMFASEDVVIESDELVSIDSVRIFAGGNAAVATYSKHSKFIYKGDENDDYAVFSATLEKKGGDWKVVFVMRATG
;
A
#
# COMPACT_ATOMS: atom_id res chain seq x y z
N ALA A 1 -0.83 -8.76 15.75
CA ALA A 1 -2.06 -9.43 15.27
C ALA A 1 -2.53 -8.81 13.96
N ASP A 2 -1.61 -8.71 13.01
CA ASP A 2 -1.80 -8.62 11.55
C ASP A 2 -0.37 -8.71 11.01
N ASP A 3 0.32 -9.78 11.42
CA ASP A 3 1.78 -9.96 11.24
C ASP A 3 2.06 -10.68 9.90
N ASP A 4 1.00 -11.15 9.26
CA ASP A 4 0.94 -11.87 7.98
C ASP A 4 0.67 -10.96 6.78
N VAL A 5 0.48 -9.64 7.00
CA VAL A 5 0.24 -8.69 5.91
C VAL A 5 1.42 -8.69 4.94
N GLN A 6 1.10 -8.89 3.66
CA GLN A 6 2.05 -8.83 2.56
C GLN A 6 1.76 -7.63 1.68
N MET A 7 2.81 -6.89 1.34
CA MET A 7 2.83 -5.93 0.25
C MET A 7 3.59 -6.52 -0.94
N ILE A 8 2.96 -6.58 -2.11
CA ILE A 8 3.65 -6.97 -3.35
C ILE A 8 4.16 -5.71 -4.04
N ARG A 9 5.48 -5.64 -4.21
CA ARG A 9 6.15 -4.57 -4.95
C ARG A 9 5.90 -4.68 -6.47
N PRO A 10 6.20 -3.64 -7.25
CA PRO A 10 6.07 -3.71 -8.72
C PRO A 10 6.89 -4.84 -9.36
N SER A 11 7.98 -5.26 -8.73
CA SER A 11 8.80 -6.40 -9.14
C SER A 11 8.15 -7.78 -8.87
N GLY A 12 7.01 -7.83 -8.19
CA GLY A 12 6.38 -9.07 -7.73
C GLY A 12 6.97 -9.62 -6.42
N ASN A 13 8.07 -9.07 -5.92
CA ASN A 13 8.67 -9.53 -4.68
C ASN A 13 7.84 -9.07 -3.46
N PRO A 14 7.50 -9.98 -2.53
CA PRO A 14 6.78 -9.63 -1.32
C PRO A 14 7.64 -8.79 -0.37
N LEU A 15 6.95 -8.03 0.48
CA LEU A 15 7.48 -7.27 1.60
C LEU A 15 6.53 -7.50 2.78
N SER A 16 7.05 -8.02 3.88
CA SER A 16 6.27 -8.13 5.12
C SER A 16 6.00 -6.75 5.71
N LYS A 17 5.00 -6.66 6.59
CA LYS A 17 4.72 -5.43 7.35
C LYS A 17 5.94 -4.89 8.12
N ALA A 18 6.77 -5.77 8.68
CA ALA A 18 7.97 -5.38 9.41
C ALA A 18 9.02 -4.77 8.47
N GLU A 19 9.31 -5.45 7.35
CA GLU A 19 10.24 -4.94 6.34
C GLU A 19 9.74 -3.63 5.72
N TRP A 20 8.43 -3.49 5.56
CA TRP A 20 7.81 -2.26 5.07
C TRP A 20 7.99 -1.09 6.04
N ALA A 21 7.76 -1.33 7.33
CA ALA A 21 8.01 -0.33 8.36
C ALA A 21 9.51 0.05 8.44
N THR A 22 10.41 -0.93 8.33
CA THR A 22 11.86 -0.69 8.28
C THR A 22 12.26 0.13 7.05
N MET A 23 11.66 -0.13 5.89
CA MET A 23 11.94 0.63 4.67
C MET A 23 11.59 2.11 4.85
N PHE A 24 10.42 2.43 5.41
CA PHE A 24 10.00 3.81 5.66
C PHE A 24 10.71 4.47 6.86
N ALA A 25 11.29 3.68 7.76
CA ALA A 25 12.14 4.20 8.83
C ALA A 25 13.61 4.42 8.39
N SER A 26 13.97 4.01 7.17
CA SER A 26 15.32 4.17 6.64
C SER A 26 15.60 5.62 6.25
N GLU A 27 16.82 6.10 6.52
CA GLU A 27 17.32 7.38 6.02
C GLU A 27 17.44 7.40 4.49
N ASP A 28 17.44 6.23 3.85
CA ASP A 28 17.47 6.09 2.39
C ASP A 28 16.14 6.49 1.72
N VAL A 29 15.05 6.68 2.48
CA VAL A 29 13.73 7.03 1.96
C VAL A 29 13.28 8.35 2.57
N VAL A 30 13.17 9.39 1.74
CA VAL A 30 12.58 10.67 2.13
C VAL A 30 11.28 10.85 1.36
N ILE A 31 10.14 10.85 2.05
CA ILE A 31 8.84 11.12 1.42
C ILE A 31 8.63 12.62 1.39
N GLU A 32 8.47 13.19 0.20
CA GLU A 32 8.13 14.60 0.02
C GLU A 32 6.61 14.78 -0.03
N SER A 33 5.91 13.89 -0.73
CA SER A 33 4.45 13.85 -0.79
C SER A 33 3.94 12.43 -1.05
N ASP A 34 2.76 12.12 -0.54
CA ASP A 34 2.01 10.90 -0.85
C ASP A 34 0.52 11.25 -0.89
N GLU A 35 -0.02 11.40 -2.10
CA GLU A 35 -1.38 11.88 -2.33
C GLU A 35 -2.27 10.77 -2.88
N LEU A 36 -3.45 10.60 -2.30
CA LEU A 36 -4.50 9.77 -2.88
C LEU A 36 -5.17 10.54 -4.02
N VAL A 37 -4.91 10.13 -5.25
CA VAL A 37 -5.41 10.80 -6.47
C VAL A 37 -6.86 10.41 -6.72
N SER A 38 -7.16 9.11 -6.65
CA SER A 38 -8.49 8.58 -6.94
C SER A 38 -8.75 7.30 -6.18
N ILE A 39 -10.02 7.06 -5.87
CA ILE A 39 -10.53 5.73 -5.51
C ILE A 39 -11.29 5.23 -6.73
N ASP A 40 -10.72 4.23 -7.41
CA ASP A 40 -11.22 3.77 -8.71
C ASP A 40 -12.34 2.73 -8.53
N SER A 41 -12.24 1.89 -7.50
CA SER A 41 -13.30 0.95 -7.15
C SER A 41 -13.26 0.55 -5.68
N VAL A 42 -14.43 0.24 -5.13
CA VAL A 42 -14.58 -0.41 -3.83
C VAL A 42 -15.63 -1.50 -3.96
N ARG A 43 -15.30 -2.73 -3.59
CA ARG A 43 -16.24 -3.85 -3.53
C ARG A 43 -16.23 -4.43 -2.13
N ILE A 44 -17.37 -4.32 -1.45
CA ILE A 44 -17.60 -4.95 -0.14
C ILE A 44 -18.19 -6.35 -0.38
N PHE A 45 -17.70 -7.34 0.36
CA PHE A 45 -18.14 -8.73 0.28
C PHE A 45 -18.11 -9.39 1.67
N ALA A 46 -18.33 -10.71 1.73
CA ALA A 46 -18.36 -11.49 2.98
C ALA A 46 -19.32 -10.92 4.04
N GLY A 47 -20.52 -10.51 3.61
CA GLY A 47 -21.54 -9.94 4.50
C GLY A 47 -21.15 -8.60 5.14
N GLY A 48 -20.24 -7.84 4.51
CA GLY A 48 -19.77 -6.55 5.05
C GLY A 48 -18.49 -6.62 5.88
N ASN A 49 -17.85 -7.80 5.95
CA ASN A 49 -16.66 -8.02 6.75
C ASN A 49 -15.35 -7.99 5.94
N ALA A 50 -15.42 -7.89 4.62
CA ALA A 50 -14.24 -7.79 3.76
C ALA A 50 -14.49 -6.81 2.60
N ALA A 51 -13.42 -6.20 2.08
CA ALA A 51 -13.47 -5.32 0.93
C ALA A 51 -12.21 -5.42 0.07
N VAL A 52 -12.36 -5.16 -1.23
CA VAL A 52 -11.24 -4.86 -2.13
C VAL A 52 -11.42 -3.43 -2.61
N ALA A 53 -10.35 -2.64 -2.56
CA ALA A 53 -10.30 -1.29 -3.11
C ALA A 53 -9.16 -1.16 -4.11
N THR A 54 -9.43 -0.54 -5.25
CA THR A 54 -8.39 -0.08 -6.18
C THR A 54 -8.33 1.44 -6.15
N TYR A 55 -7.12 1.98 -6.11
CA TYR A 55 -6.91 3.42 -5.98
C TYR A 55 -5.57 3.82 -6.59
N SER A 56 -5.46 5.08 -6.98
CA SER A 56 -4.24 5.66 -7.53
C SER A 56 -3.61 6.60 -6.53
N LYS A 57 -2.28 6.53 -6.40
CA LYS A 57 -1.49 7.48 -5.60
C LYS A 57 -0.46 8.19 -6.46
N HIS A 58 -0.19 9.42 -6.09
CA HIS A 58 0.97 10.18 -6.55
C HIS A 58 1.93 10.34 -5.38
N SER A 59 3.09 9.71 -5.47
CA SER A 59 4.12 9.77 -4.44
C SER A 59 5.36 10.46 -5.00
N LYS A 60 5.87 11.47 -4.29
CA LYS A 60 7.20 12.02 -4.56
C LYS A 60 8.12 11.68 -3.41
N PHE A 61 9.24 11.04 -3.72
CA PHE A 61 10.17 10.57 -2.71
C PHE A 61 11.58 10.47 -3.26
N ILE A 62 12.57 10.61 -2.37
CA ILE A 62 13.97 10.33 -2.66
C ILE A 62 14.27 8.92 -2.16
N TYR A 63 14.83 8.08 -3.02
CA TYR A 63 15.33 6.75 -2.64
C TYR A 63 16.81 6.63 -2.97
N LYS A 64 17.66 6.46 -1.95
CA LYS A 64 19.13 6.32 -2.11
C LYS A 64 19.77 7.43 -2.94
N GLY A 65 19.23 8.64 -2.85
CA GLY A 65 19.70 9.83 -3.58
C GLY A 65 19.01 10.10 -4.91
N ASP A 66 18.18 9.17 -5.41
CA ASP A 66 17.42 9.37 -6.65
C ASP A 66 16.04 9.95 -6.35
N GLU A 67 15.68 11.05 -7.01
CA GLU A 67 14.33 11.63 -6.96
C GLU A 67 13.35 10.78 -7.78
N ASN A 68 12.20 10.45 -7.19
CA ASN A 68 11.15 9.67 -7.82
C ASN A 68 9.84 10.48 -7.80
N ASP A 69 9.18 10.55 -8.94
CA ASP A 69 7.85 11.12 -9.15
C ASP A 69 6.97 9.99 -9.72
N ASP A 70 6.20 9.35 -8.84
CA ASP A 70 5.64 8.01 -9.06
C ASP A 70 4.11 8.03 -9.00
N TYR A 71 3.46 7.67 -10.12
CA TYR A 71 2.00 7.59 -10.25
C TYR A 71 1.54 6.14 -10.31
N ALA A 72 1.23 5.56 -9.16
CA ALA A 72 1.00 4.13 -9.06
C ALA A 72 -0.45 3.76 -8.71
N VAL A 73 -0.93 2.69 -9.35
CA VAL A 73 -2.21 2.05 -9.02
C VAL A 73 -1.98 0.96 -7.99
N PHE A 74 -2.85 0.92 -6.99
CA PHE A 74 -2.86 -0.04 -5.90
C PHE A 74 -4.12 -0.90 -5.93
N SER A 75 -4.00 -2.13 -5.48
CA SER A 75 -5.12 -3.00 -5.10
C SER A 75 -4.90 -3.45 -3.66
N ALA A 76 -5.86 -3.13 -2.78
CA ALA A 76 -5.80 -3.49 -1.37
C ALA A 76 -7.00 -4.35 -0.99
N THR A 77 -6.72 -5.43 -0.26
CA THR A 77 -7.73 -6.24 0.41
C THR A 77 -7.78 -5.85 1.88
N LEU A 78 -9.00 -5.62 2.37
CA LEU A 78 -9.27 -5.20 3.73
C LEU A 78 -10.21 -6.19 4.41
N GLU A 79 -9.97 -6.41 5.70
CA GLU A 79 -10.88 -7.15 6.59
C GLU A 79 -11.33 -6.26 7.73
N LYS A 80 -12.59 -6.45 8.14
CA LYS A 80 -13.15 -5.77 9.31
C LYS A 80 -12.89 -6.62 10.55
N LYS A 81 -12.01 -6.17 11.43
CA LYS A 81 -11.66 -6.85 12.71
C LYS A 81 -11.99 -5.93 13.88
N GLY A 82 -12.85 -6.38 14.78
CA GLY A 82 -13.23 -5.60 15.98
C GLY A 82 -13.95 -4.27 15.66
N GLY A 83 -14.58 -4.16 14.50
CA GLY A 83 -15.25 -2.92 14.05
C GLY A 83 -14.39 -2.04 13.14
N ASP A 84 -13.06 -2.24 13.15
CA ASP A 84 -12.10 -1.49 12.33
C ASP A 84 -11.77 -2.21 11.03
N TRP A 85 -11.54 -1.44 9.96
CA TRP A 85 -10.93 -1.97 8.75
C TRP A 85 -9.41 -2.07 8.90
N LYS A 86 -8.84 -3.22 8.60
CA LYS A 86 -7.41 -3.49 8.55
C LYS A 86 -7.03 -3.94 7.15
N VAL A 87 -5.92 -3.44 6.62
CA VAL A 87 -5.35 -3.94 5.36
C VAL A 87 -4.70 -5.28 5.64
N VAL A 88 -5.10 -6.31 4.89
CA VAL A 88 -4.55 -7.67 5.01
C VAL A 88 -3.65 -8.05 3.84
N PHE A 89 -3.80 -7.35 2.71
CA PHE A 89 -2.94 -7.51 1.54
C PHE A 89 -2.95 -6.24 0.71
N VAL A 90 -1.81 -5.90 0.11
CA VAL A 90 -1.74 -4.82 -0.88
C VAL A 90 -0.76 -5.19 -1.99
N MET A 91 -1.07 -4.80 -3.22
CA MET A 91 -0.13 -4.83 -4.32
C MET A 91 -0.17 -3.50 -5.06
N ARG A 92 0.94 -3.13 -5.68
CA ARG A 92 1.02 -1.95 -6.53
C ARG A 92 1.65 -2.25 -7.88
N ALA A 93 1.17 -1.56 -8.90
CA ALA A 93 1.77 -1.54 -10.22
C ALA A 93 3.02 -0.63 -10.27
N THR A 94 3.74 -0.66 -11.39
CA THR A 94 4.71 0.39 -11.75
C THR A 94 3.97 1.70 -11.99
N GLY A 95 4.55 2.81 -11.54
CA GLY A 95 4.07 4.16 -11.74
C GLY A 95 5.14 5.05 -12.35
#